data_AF-K6UAZ7-F1
#
_entry.id   AF-K6UAZ7-F1
#
_cell.length_a   1.000
_cell.length_b   1.000
_cell.length_c   1.000
_cell.angle_alpha   90.00
_cell.angle_beta   90.00
_cell.angle_gamma   90.00
#
_symmetry.space_group_name_H-M   'P 1'
#
loop_
_entity.id
_entity.type
_entity.pdbx_description
1 polymer ?
#
loop_
_entity_poly.entity_id
_entity_poly.type
_entity_poly.pdbx_seq_one_letter_code
_entity_poly.pdbx_strand_id
1 'polypeptide(L)'
;MRHGYHMGYGFWGSDILILILIIFAVLVFILLRNNKTENPFREDLMDILKEKYAIGIISADEYIERKSIIENMKYSNLYITILLKRYALCEVNTKEFFNIKNEIEGINIDNITKERLVKGELSYNEFKFRKGSEV
;
A
#
# COMPACT_ATOMS: atom_id res chain seq x y z
N MET A 1 -24.11 -45.26 -44.56
CA MET A 1 -24.60 -44.00 -43.98
C MET A 1 -24.34 -44.07 -42.48
N ARG A 2 -23.41 -43.27 -41.95
CA ARG A 2 -23.04 -43.26 -40.53
C ARG A 2 -24.07 -42.42 -39.78
N HIS A 3 -24.84 -43.00 -38.87
CA HIS A 3 -25.84 -42.31 -38.08
C HIS A 3 -25.44 -42.29 -36.60
N GLY A 4 -25.18 -41.06 -36.14
CA GLY A 4 -25.41 -40.50 -34.80
C GLY A 4 -25.16 -41.35 -33.57
N TYR A 5 -23.93 -41.31 -33.04
CA TYR A 5 -23.66 -41.65 -31.64
C TYR A 5 -23.88 -40.43 -30.75
N HIS A 6 -25.14 -40.03 -30.50
CA HIS A 6 -25.46 -39.05 -29.45
C HIS A 6 -26.75 -39.47 -28.75
N MET A 7 -26.68 -40.42 -27.82
CA MET A 7 -27.79 -40.73 -26.91
C MET A 7 -27.22 -41.32 -25.63
N GLY A 8 -27.11 -40.50 -24.58
CA GLY A 8 -26.77 -40.98 -23.23
C GLY A 8 -25.86 -40.09 -22.39
N TYR A 9 -26.08 -38.77 -22.33
CA TYR A 9 -25.38 -37.90 -21.35
C TYR A 9 -26.28 -36.78 -20.79
N GLY A 10 -27.61 -36.92 -20.86
CA GLY A 10 -28.55 -35.83 -20.55
C GLY A 10 -28.88 -35.63 -19.07
N PHE A 11 -28.67 -36.62 -18.20
CA PHE A 11 -29.02 -36.52 -16.78
C PHE A 11 -27.79 -36.50 -15.87
N TRP A 12 -26.92 -37.52 -15.95
CA TRP A 12 -25.71 -37.59 -15.11
C TRP A 12 -24.59 -36.64 -15.56
N GLY A 13 -24.55 -36.28 -16.85
CA GLY A 13 -23.59 -35.31 -17.37
C GLY A 13 -23.86 -33.88 -16.92
N SER A 14 -25.13 -33.54 -16.66
CA SER A 14 -25.53 -32.22 -16.17
C SER A 14 -25.01 -31.98 -14.75
N ASP A 15 -25.14 -32.96 -13.87
CA ASP A 15 -24.67 -32.85 -12.48
C ASP A 15 -23.14 -32.75 -12.42
N ILE A 16 -22.44 -33.49 -13.26
CA ILE A 16 -20.97 -33.42 -13.39
C ILE A 16 -20.54 -32.04 -13.91
N LEU A 17 -21.24 -31.48 -14.90
CA LEU A 17 -20.99 -30.12 -15.41
C LEU A 17 -21.22 -29.06 -14.33
N ILE A 18 -22.27 -29.20 -13.53
CA ILE A 18 -22.57 -28.30 -12.41
C ILE A 18 -21.49 -28.37 -11.34
N LEU A 19 -21.02 -29.56 -10.99
CA LEU A 19 -19.90 -29.74 -10.05
C LEU A 19 -18.62 -29.08 -10.56
N ILE A 20 -18.29 -29.27 -11.84
CA ILE A 20 -17.13 -28.64 -12.47
C ILE A 20 -17.24 -27.11 -12.43
N LEU A 21 -18.44 -26.57 -12.69
CA LEU A 21 -18.68 -25.13 -12.68
C LEU A 21 -18.55 -24.55 -11.27
N ILE A 22 -19.05 -25.25 -10.24
CA ILE A 22 -18.89 -24.86 -8.84
C ILE A 22 -17.40 -24.87 -8.45
N ILE A 23 -16.66 -25.94 -8.79
CA ILE A 23 -15.22 -26.02 -8.52
C ILE A 23 -14.47 -24.88 -9.21
N PHE A 24 -14.80 -24.60 -10.48
CA PHE A 24 -14.20 -23.52 -11.24
C PHE A 24 -14.53 -22.14 -10.63
N ALA A 25 -15.77 -21.92 -10.19
CA ALA A 25 -16.18 -20.69 -9.52
C ALA A 25 -15.43 -20.48 -8.20
N VAL A 26 -15.25 -21.54 -7.40
CA VAL A 26 -14.45 -21.48 -6.16
C VAL A 26 -12.98 -21.19 -6.46
N LEU A 27 -12.41 -21.82 -7.48
CA LEU A 27 -11.04 -21.58 -7.94
C LEU A 27 -10.84 -20.12 -8.38
N VAL A 28 -11.74 -19.59 -9.20
CA VAL A 28 -11.74 -18.19 -9.65
C VAL A 28 -11.90 -17.25 -8.46
N PHE A 29 -12.77 -17.55 -7.51
CA PHE A 29 -12.96 -16.74 -6.30
C PHE A 29 -11.70 -16.69 -5.42
N ILE A 30 -11.02 -17.83 -5.22
CA ILE A 30 -9.77 -17.90 -4.47
C ILE A 30 -8.67 -17.13 -5.20
N LEU A 31 -8.53 -17.30 -6.52
CA LEU A 31 -7.56 -16.57 -7.33
C LEU A 31 -7.80 -15.05 -7.29
N LEU A 32 -9.05 -14.61 -7.42
CA LEU A 32 -9.42 -13.19 -7.30
C LEU A 32 -9.10 -12.63 -5.91
N ARG A 33 -9.27 -13.41 -4.84
CA ARG A 33 -8.95 -12.99 -3.47
C ARG A 33 -7.44 -12.94 -3.22
N ASN A 34 -6.68 -13.88 -3.81
CA ASN A 34 -5.23 -13.97 -3.64
C ASN A 34 -4.46 -12.97 -4.53
N ASN A 35 -5.12 -12.39 -5.53
CA ASN A 35 -4.58 -11.31 -6.36
C ASN A 35 -4.60 -9.94 -5.67
N LYS A 36 -4.83 -9.86 -4.36
CA LYS A 36 -4.34 -8.71 -3.61
C LYS A 36 -2.83 -8.81 -3.65
N THR A 37 -2.23 -8.17 -4.65
CA THR A 37 -0.80 -7.91 -4.74
C THR A 37 -0.41 -7.15 -3.48
N GLU A 38 -0.09 -7.89 -2.42
CA GLU A 38 0.51 -7.32 -1.24
C GLU A 38 1.86 -6.78 -1.69
N ASN A 39 1.96 -5.45 -1.68
CA ASN A 39 3.17 -4.78 -2.09
C ASN A 39 4.22 -5.10 -1.01
N PRO A 40 5.34 -5.77 -1.35
CA PRO A 40 6.33 -6.20 -0.35
C PRO A 40 6.84 -5.03 0.50
N PHE A 41 6.85 -3.83 -0.08
CA PHE A 41 7.21 -2.61 0.64
C PHE A 41 6.23 -2.24 1.76
N ARG A 42 4.94 -2.51 1.58
CA ARG A 42 3.90 -2.25 2.59
C ARG A 42 4.00 -3.22 3.75
N GLU A 43 4.37 -4.47 3.47
CA GLU A 43 4.62 -5.49 4.49
C GLU A 43 5.83 -5.09 5.35
N ASP A 44 6.95 -4.70 4.72
CA ASP A 44 8.14 -4.16 5.41
C ASP A 44 7.79 -2.98 6.34
N LEU A 45 7.02 -2.01 5.86
CA LEU A 45 6.60 -0.87 6.68
C LEU A 45 5.74 -1.28 7.87
N MET A 46 4.85 -2.26 7.65
CA MET A 46 3.98 -2.77 8.70
C MET A 46 4.79 -3.49 9.78
N ASP A 47 5.82 -4.24 9.38
CA ASP A 47 6.66 -4.97 10.32
C ASP A 47 7.52 -4.02 11.17
N ILE A 48 8.06 -2.95 10.58
CA ILE A 48 8.74 -1.89 11.33
C ILE A 48 7.80 -1.30 12.38
N LEU A 49 6.54 -1.02 12.02
CA LEU A 49 5.56 -0.45 12.94
C LEU A 49 5.17 -1.39 14.07
N LYS A 50 4.98 -2.68 13.76
CA LYS A 50 4.73 -3.72 14.78
C LYS A 50 5.91 -3.83 15.74
N GLU A 51 7.14 -3.78 15.22
CA GLU A 51 8.35 -3.80 16.04
C GLU A 51 8.37 -2.61 17.01
N LYS A 52 8.13 -1.38 16.53
CA LYS A 52 8.09 -0.19 17.39
C LYS A 52 7.01 -0.26 18.47
N TYR A 53 5.84 -0.80 18.13
CA TYR A 53 4.77 -1.05 19.09
C TYR A 53 5.15 -2.10 20.13
N ALA A 54 5.78 -3.22 19.71
CA ALA A 54 6.22 -4.29 20.61
C ALA A 54 7.30 -3.82 21.60
N ILE A 55 8.16 -2.89 21.17
CA ILE A 55 9.17 -2.25 22.03
C ILE A 55 8.52 -1.21 22.98
N GLY A 56 7.28 -0.79 22.71
CA GLY A 56 6.56 0.20 23.52
C GLY A 56 6.96 1.65 23.22
N ILE A 57 7.55 1.92 22.05
CA ILE A 57 7.92 3.28 21.62
C ILE A 57 6.67 4.10 21.26
N ILE A 58 5.65 3.44 20.72
CA ILE A 58 4.38 4.05 20.31
C ILE A 58 3.22 3.43 21.07
N SER A 59 2.18 4.24 21.32
CA SER A 59 0.94 3.75 21.94
C SER A 59 0.08 2.97 20.92
N ALA A 60 -0.93 2.26 21.42
CA ALA A 60 -1.89 1.56 20.56
C ALA A 60 -2.64 2.52 19.63
N ASP A 61 -3.00 3.71 20.14
CA ASP A 61 -3.70 4.74 19.36
C ASP A 61 -2.80 5.28 18.24
N GLU A 62 -1.55 5.59 18.54
CA GLU A 62 -0.57 6.05 17.54
C GLU A 62 -0.29 4.96 16.50
N TYR A 63 -0.21 3.70 16.91
CA TYR A 63 -0.06 2.57 16.00
C TYR A 63 -1.23 2.47 15.02
N ILE A 64 -2.46 2.58 15.50
CA ILE A 64 -3.66 2.52 14.65
C ILE A 64 -3.69 3.69 13.66
N GLU A 65 -3.37 4.90 14.12
CA GLU A 65 -3.32 6.09 13.27
C GLU A 65 -2.27 5.91 12.16
N ARG A 66 -1.02 5.58 12.53
CA ARG A 66 0.09 5.39 11.59
C ARG A 66 -0.20 4.27 10.59
N LYS A 67 -0.73 3.14 11.08
CA LYS A 67 -1.12 2.01 10.25
C LYS A 67 -2.15 2.44 9.19
N SER A 68 -3.19 3.16 9.60
CA SER A 68 -4.25 3.59 8.68
C SER A 68 -3.70 4.47 7.53
N ILE A 69 -2.71 5.32 7.81
CA ILE A 69 -2.11 6.20 6.82
C ILE A 69 -1.26 5.40 5.81
N ILE A 70 -0.41 4.49 6.30
CA ILE A 70 0.43 3.63 5.45
C ILE A 70 -0.44 2.70 4.59
N GLU A 71 -1.54 2.22 5.16
CA GLU A 71 -2.43 1.31 4.47
C GLU A 71 -3.19 1.96 3.32
N ASN A 72 -3.62 3.22 3.50
CA ASN A 72 -4.43 3.95 2.53
C ASN A 72 -3.60 4.73 1.50
N MET A 73 -2.30 4.92 1.72
CA MET A 73 -1.46 5.65 0.78
C MET A 73 -1.13 4.86 -0.49
N LYS A 74 -1.26 5.54 -1.63
CA LYS A 74 -0.73 5.05 -2.91
C LYS A 74 0.76 5.32 -3.02
N TYR A 75 1.53 4.27 -3.28
CA TYR A 75 2.96 4.30 -3.55
C TYR A 75 3.22 4.72 -5.00
N SER A 76 2.90 5.96 -5.35
CA SER A 76 3.09 6.48 -6.71
C SER A 76 4.49 7.04 -6.95
N ASN A 77 5.20 7.45 -5.89
CA ASN A 77 6.45 8.20 -5.99
C ASN A 77 7.51 7.66 -5.01
N LEU A 78 8.76 7.56 -5.46
CA LEU A 78 9.93 7.16 -4.67
C LEU A 78 10.19 8.09 -3.47
N TYR A 79 9.82 9.37 -3.57
CA TYR A 79 9.89 10.28 -2.43
C TYR A 79 8.87 9.93 -1.33
N ILE A 80 7.67 9.49 -1.72
CA ILE A 80 6.62 9.12 -0.75
C ILE A 80 7.01 7.82 -0.04
N THR A 81 7.64 6.87 -0.72
CA THR A 81 8.09 5.61 -0.09
C THR A 81 9.14 5.88 0.98
N ILE A 82 10.16 6.69 0.70
CA ILE A 82 11.18 7.02 1.70
C ILE A 82 10.56 7.79 2.87
N LEU A 83 9.64 8.72 2.61
CA LEU A 83 8.96 9.48 3.66
C LEU A 83 8.10 8.57 4.55
N LEU A 84 7.38 7.62 3.96
CA LEU A 84 6.60 6.61 4.68
C LEU A 84 7.49 5.71 5.54
N LYS A 85 8.69 5.36 5.07
CA LYS A 85 9.66 4.59 5.85
C LYS A 85 10.06 5.33 7.13
N ARG A 86 10.38 6.62 7.03
CA ARG A 86 10.70 7.45 8.19
C ARG A 86 9.52 7.65 9.12
N TYR A 87 8.32 7.75 8.56
CA TYR A 87 7.08 7.81 9.33
C TYR A 87 6.83 6.51 10.12
N ALA A 88 7.06 5.33 9.52
CA ALA A 88 6.98 4.05 10.21
C ALA A 88 8.05 3.91 11.32
N LEU A 89 9.25 4.45 11.09
CA LEU A 89 10.33 4.50 12.08
C LEU A 89 10.08 5.47 13.24
N CYS A 90 9.00 6.26 13.18
CA CYS A 90 8.66 7.30 14.14
C CYS A 90 9.65 8.48 14.19
N GLU A 91 10.41 8.70 13.11
CA GLU A 91 11.30 9.86 12.97
C GLU A 91 10.54 11.15 12.63
N VAL A 92 9.33 11.01 12.08
CA VAL A 92 8.48 12.12 11.62
C VAL A 92 7.10 11.98 12.24
N ASN A 93 6.52 13.11 12.66
CA ASN A 93 5.15 13.18 13.19
C ASN A 93 4.12 13.27 12.05
N THR A 94 2.87 12.88 12.30
CA THR A 94 1.76 12.95 11.33
C THR A 94 1.65 14.32 10.66
N LYS A 95 1.74 15.40 11.45
CA LYS A 95 1.66 16.78 10.93
C LYS A 95 2.80 17.10 9.97
N GLU A 96 4.04 16.80 10.37
CA GLU A 96 5.22 17.05 9.54
C GLU A 96 5.20 16.20 8.28
N PHE A 97 4.77 14.94 8.40
CA PHE A 97 4.62 14.02 7.29
C PHE A 97 3.67 14.60 6.22
N PHE A 98 2.48 15.05 6.60
CA PHE A 98 1.54 15.64 5.64
C PHE A 98 2.05 16.94 5.02
N ASN A 99 2.73 17.77 5.81
CA ASN A 99 3.34 19.00 5.31
C ASN A 99 4.41 18.70 4.24
N ILE A 100 5.33 17.77 4.52
CA ILE A 100 6.37 17.37 3.57
C ILE A 100 5.74 16.72 2.33
N LYS A 101 4.75 15.86 2.52
CA LYS A 101 4.04 15.18 1.42
C LYS A 101 3.38 16.18 0.47
N ASN A 102 2.66 17.16 0.99
CA ASN A 102 2.00 18.20 0.19
C ASN A 102 3.00 19.04 -0.62
N GLU A 103 4.17 19.33 -0.04
CA GLU A 103 5.23 20.06 -0.73
C GLU A 103 5.87 19.23 -1.85
N ILE A 104 6.11 17.93 -1.64
CA ILE A 104 6.68 17.03 -2.66
C ILE A 104 5.72 16.85 -3.84
N GLU A 105 4.42 16.75 -3.58
CA GLU A 105 3.39 16.69 -4.62
C GLU A 105 3.22 18.02 -5.37
N GLY A 106 3.68 19.13 -4.77
CA GLY A 106 3.75 20.43 -5.40
C GLY A 106 4.72 20.49 -6.59
N ILE A 107 4.39 21.35 -7.56
CA ILE A 107 5.18 21.57 -8.78
C ILE A 107 6.43 22.42 -8.49
N ASN A 108 6.41 23.21 -7.40
CA ASN A 108 7.30 24.36 -7.22
C ASN A 108 8.60 24.05 -6.44
N ILE A 109 9.02 22.79 -6.37
CA ILE A 109 10.22 22.37 -5.63
C ILE A 109 11.09 21.52 -6.54
N ASP A 110 12.40 21.80 -6.53
CA ASP A 110 13.40 21.04 -7.26
C ASP A 110 13.60 19.63 -6.65
N ASN A 111 14.11 18.70 -7.47
CA ASN A 111 14.29 17.32 -7.04
C ASN A 111 15.29 17.17 -5.87
N ILE A 112 16.29 18.04 -5.78
CA ILE A 112 17.32 17.98 -4.72
C ILE A 112 16.69 18.35 -3.38
N THR A 113 15.91 19.43 -3.34
CA THR A 113 15.18 19.85 -2.14
C THR A 113 14.15 18.81 -1.71
N LYS A 114 13.43 18.19 -2.68
CA LYS A 114 12.52 17.06 -2.40
C LYS A 114 13.27 15.90 -1.75
N GLU A 115 14.42 15.51 -2.31
CA GLU A 115 15.24 14.43 -1.77
C GLU A 115 15.72 14.72 -0.34
N ARG A 116 16.22 15.94 -0.09
CA ARG A 116 16.73 16.36 1.23
C ARG A 116 15.64 16.39 2.30
N LEU A 117 14.45 16.90 1.95
CA LEU A 117 13.28 16.91 2.85
C LEU A 117 12.88 15.49 3.25
N VAL A 118 12.80 14.61 2.25
CA VAL A 118 12.36 13.24 2.42
C VAL A 118 13.35 12.42 3.24
N LYS A 119 14.66 12.58 2.99
CA LYS A 119 15.73 11.92 3.76
C LYS A 119 15.90 12.48 5.17
N GLY A 120 15.39 13.68 5.44
CA GLY A 120 15.52 14.34 6.75
C GLY A 120 16.79 15.14 6.91
N GLU A 121 17.55 15.32 5.83
CA GLU A 121 18.71 16.21 5.78
C GLU A 121 18.31 17.69 5.85
N LEU A 122 17.05 18.00 5.55
CA LEU A 122 16.45 19.31 5.69
C LEU A 122 15.17 19.18 6.54
N SER A 123 15.15 19.84 7.68
CA SER A 123 13.94 19.89 8.51
C SER A 123 12.86 20.73 7.82
N TYR A 124 11.58 20.36 7.98
CA TYR A 124 10.47 21.12 7.42
C TYR A 124 10.45 22.58 7.89
N ASN A 125 10.83 22.83 9.15
CA ASN A 125 10.89 24.19 9.70
C ASN A 125 11.97 25.03 9.00
N GLU A 126 13.12 24.43 8.72
CA GLU A 126 14.22 25.08 8.00
C GLU A 126 13.83 25.37 6.54
N PHE A 127 13.16 24.42 5.89
CA PHE A 127 12.59 24.61 4.56
C PHE A 127 11.58 25.75 4.51
N LYS A 128 10.64 25.78 5.46
CA LYS A 128 9.63 26.84 5.55
C LYS A 128 10.28 28.21 5.78
N PHE A 129 11.32 28.28 6.60
CA PHE A 129 12.07 29.52 6.84
C PHE A 129 12.68 30.04 5.54
N ARG A 130 13.40 29.19 4.79
CA ARG A 130 14.02 29.55 3.51
C ARG A 130 13.01 30.03 2.47
N LYS A 131 11.88 29.32 2.33
CA LYS A 131 10.79 29.67 1.40
C LYS A 131 10.09 30.98 1.79
N GLY A 132 9.99 31.27 3.09
CA GLY A 132 9.40 32.51 3.60
C GLY A 132 10.31 33.74 3.50
N SER A 133 11.62 33.55 3.42
CA SER A 133 12.61 34.63 3.26
C SER A 133 12.86 35.06 1.80
N GLU A 134 12.25 34.38 0.82
CA GLU A 134 12.29 34.73 -0.60
C GLU A 134 11.09 35.60 -1.06
N VAL A 135 10.29 36.10 -0.11
CA VAL A 135 9.16 37.01 -0.34
C VAL A 135 9.48 38.43 0.12
#